data_AF-A0A7V4MPS5-F1
#
_entry.id   AF-A0A7V4MPS5-F1
#
_cell.length_a   1.000
_cell.length_b   1.000
_cell.length_c   1.000
_cell.angle_alpha   90.00
_cell.angle_beta   90.00
_cell.angle_gamma   90.00
#
_symmetry.space_group_name_H-M   'P 1'
#
loop_
_entity.id
_entity.type
_entity.pdbx_description
1 polymer ?
#
loop_
_entity_poly.entity_id
_entity_poly.type
_entity_poly.pdbx_seq_one_letter_code
_entity_poly.pdbx_strand_id
1 'polypeptide(L)'
;MPFYRRQILDQIARMPERLHAAAYSPLADLAVTAWVTSEPVPYSQRTSGRRLELKPGDVWGGLFDCGWFHFEGTVPPEARGAEVAALIDINGEALVVDAAGEPLLGLTTVNSDYDFSLGRPGKRVVPLYPNAEGGEQVSL
;
A
#
# COMPACT_ATOMS: atom_id res chain seq x y z
N MET A 1 43.91 -7.26 4.62
CA MET A 1 43.27 -6.09 3.97
C MET A 1 42.46 -5.26 4.98
N PRO A 2 43.09 -4.54 5.93
CA PRO A 2 42.36 -3.84 7.00
C PRO A 2 41.78 -2.49 6.57
N PHE A 3 42.35 -1.89 5.51
CA PHE A 3 42.13 -0.48 5.15
C PHE A 3 40.70 -0.17 4.67
N TYR A 4 39.96 -1.14 4.13
CA TYR A 4 38.61 -0.93 3.61
C TYR A 4 37.49 -1.44 4.52
N ARG A 5 37.81 -2.00 5.70
CA ARG A 5 36.81 -2.66 6.56
C ARG A 5 35.66 -1.72 6.93
N ARG A 6 35.97 -0.47 7.29
CA ARG A 6 34.96 0.54 7.64
C ARG A 6 34.05 0.87 6.44
N GLN A 7 34.65 1.12 5.27
CA GLN A 7 33.90 1.43 4.05
C GLN A 7 32.99 0.29 3.60
N ILE A 8 33.45 -0.97 3.72
CA ILE A 8 32.64 -2.15 3.40
C ILE A 8 31.46 -2.28 4.37
N LEU A 9 31.69 -2.10 5.68
CA LEU A 9 30.61 -2.16 6.67
C LEU A 9 29.58 -1.04 6.46
N ASP A 10 30.02 0.17 6.14
CA ASP A 10 29.15 1.29 5.82
C ASP A 10 28.32 1.02 4.55
N GLN A 11 28.90 0.36 3.54
CA GLN A 11 28.16 -0.05 2.34
C GLN A 11 27.12 -1.13 2.63
N ILE A 12 27.47 -2.15 3.42
CA ILE A 12 26.56 -3.22 3.81
C ILE A 12 25.39 -2.65 4.61
N ALA A 13 25.67 -1.75 5.57
CA ALA A 13 24.64 -1.13 6.41
C ALA A 13 23.61 -0.34 5.59
N ARG A 14 24.00 0.26 4.45
CA ARG A 14 23.10 1.03 3.56
C ARG A 14 22.41 0.17 2.50
N MET A 15 22.85 -1.06 2.29
CA MET A 15 22.32 -1.93 1.23
C MET A 15 20.82 -2.21 1.36
N PRO A 16 20.26 -2.50 2.56
CA PRO A 16 18.83 -2.79 2.71
C PRO A 16 17.94 -1.64 2.21
N GLU A 17 18.30 -0.39 2.50
CA GLU A 17 17.53 0.78 2.06
C GLU A 17 17.54 0.93 0.55
N ARG A 18 18.71 0.71 -0.08
CA ARG A 18 18.86 0.76 -1.54
C ARG A 18 18.07 -0.35 -2.22
N LEU A 19 18.11 -1.56 -1.68
CA LEU A 19 17.32 -2.69 -2.20
C LEU A 19 15.83 -2.43 -2.06
N HIS A 20 15.38 -1.91 -0.92
CA HIS A 20 13.98 -1.58 -0.69
C HIS A 20 13.48 -0.50 -1.66
N ALA A 21 14.27 0.56 -1.87
CA ALA A 21 13.95 1.62 -2.83
C ALA A 21 13.93 1.12 -4.28
N ALA A 22 14.68 0.06 -4.60
CA ALA A 22 14.73 -0.54 -5.93
C ALA A 22 13.77 -1.73 -6.10
N ALA A 23 13.05 -2.14 -5.06
CA ALA A 23 12.20 -3.33 -5.09
C ALA A 23 10.96 -3.14 -5.98
N TYR A 24 10.49 -1.90 -6.12
CA TYR A 24 9.33 -1.56 -6.91
C TYR A 24 9.64 -0.40 -7.86
N SER A 25 9.12 -0.49 -9.08
CA SER A 25 9.12 0.63 -10.03
C SER A 25 7.70 1.24 -10.05
N PRO A 26 7.51 2.53 -9.71
CA PRO A 26 6.21 3.18 -9.80
C PRO A 26 5.68 3.15 -11.23
N LEU A 27 4.41 2.75 -11.39
CA LEU A 27 3.75 2.68 -12.71
C LEU A 27 2.74 3.83 -12.87
N ALA A 28 1.78 3.91 -11.96
CA ALA A 28 0.75 4.95 -11.96
C ALA A 28 0.16 5.10 -10.55
N ASP A 29 -0.42 6.27 -10.27
CA ASP A 29 -1.25 6.49 -9.09
C ASP A 29 -2.65 5.89 -9.30
N LEU A 30 -3.29 5.46 -8.22
CA LEU A 30 -4.69 5.04 -8.21
C LEU A 30 -5.58 6.22 -7.81
N ALA A 31 -6.75 6.33 -8.44
CA ALA A 31 -7.82 7.18 -7.95
C ALA A 31 -8.36 6.59 -6.64
N VAL A 32 -8.57 7.44 -5.64
CA VAL A 32 -8.99 7.01 -4.31
C VAL A 32 -10.25 7.73 -3.89
N THR A 33 -11.33 6.98 -3.73
CA THR A 33 -12.54 7.45 -3.06
C THR A 33 -12.64 6.80 -1.69
N ALA A 34 -12.95 7.56 -0.65
CA ALA A 34 -13.19 7.05 0.70
C ALA A 34 -14.55 7.47 1.24
N TRP A 35 -15.12 6.66 2.13
CA TRP A 35 -16.32 6.97 2.90
C TRP A 35 -16.03 6.84 4.38
N VAL A 36 -15.94 7.98 5.05
CA VAL A 36 -15.47 8.07 6.43
C VAL A 36 -16.64 8.08 7.41
N THR A 37 -16.51 7.29 8.47
CA THR A 37 -17.50 7.10 9.55
C THR A 37 -16.79 7.15 10.90
N SER A 38 -17.50 7.56 11.97
CA SER A 38 -16.91 7.59 13.32
C SER A 38 -16.73 6.20 13.95
N GLU A 39 -17.48 5.21 13.45
CA GLU A 39 -17.44 3.82 13.89
C GLU A 39 -17.44 2.91 12.65
N PRO A 40 -16.93 1.66 12.73
CA PRO A 40 -16.90 0.76 11.58
C PRO A 40 -18.31 0.35 11.16
N VAL A 41 -18.55 0.34 9.85
CA VAL A 41 -19.81 -0.11 9.23
C VAL A 41 -19.57 -1.37 8.39
N PRO A 42 -20.56 -2.29 8.28
CA PRO A 42 -20.42 -3.48 7.46
C PRO A 42 -20.26 -3.14 5.97
N TYR A 43 -19.72 -4.06 5.18
CA TYR A 43 -19.48 -3.89 3.74
C TYR A 43 -20.72 -3.48 2.94
N SER A 44 -21.91 -3.92 3.36
CA SER A 44 -23.20 -3.52 2.76
C SER A 44 -23.51 -2.03 2.89
N GLN A 45 -22.85 -1.34 3.83
CA GLN A 45 -22.98 0.09 4.10
C GLN A 45 -21.70 0.87 3.79
N ARG A 46 -20.76 0.28 3.04
CA ARG A 46 -19.44 0.86 2.79
C ARG A 46 -19.46 2.26 2.16
N THR A 47 -20.54 2.63 1.48
CA THR A 47 -20.69 3.95 0.85
C THR A 47 -21.57 4.93 1.64
N SER A 48 -21.87 4.63 2.90
CA SER A 48 -22.80 5.42 3.74
C SER A 48 -22.17 6.63 4.43
N GLY A 49 -20.84 6.66 4.55
CA GLY A 49 -20.09 7.70 5.24
C GLY A 49 -19.91 8.99 4.43
N ARG A 50 -19.15 9.94 5.01
CA ARG A 50 -18.73 11.17 4.31
C ARG A 50 -17.79 10.81 3.16
N ARG A 51 -18.25 11.01 1.93
CA ARG A 51 -17.47 10.73 0.72
C ARG A 51 -16.33 11.74 0.55
N LEU A 52 -15.14 11.25 0.25
CA LEU A 52 -13.92 12.02 -0.04
C LEU A 52 -13.24 11.48 -1.30
N GLU A 53 -12.67 12.38 -2.09
CA GLU A 53 -11.66 12.04 -3.09
C GLU A 53 -10.30 12.38 -2.48
N LEU A 54 -9.36 11.45 -2.51
CA LEU A 54 -8.10 11.57 -1.78
C LEU A 54 -6.91 11.45 -2.72
N LYS A 55 -5.81 12.11 -2.34
CA LYS A 55 -4.47 11.96 -2.90
C LYS A 55 -3.48 11.58 -1.80
N PRO A 56 -2.33 10.98 -2.16
CA PRO A 56 -1.27 10.73 -1.19
C PRO A 56 -0.88 12.01 -0.44
N GLY A 57 -0.91 11.95 0.89
CA GLY A 57 -0.64 13.07 1.80
C GLY A 57 -1.88 13.78 2.36
N ASP A 58 -3.07 13.50 1.83
CA ASP A 58 -4.31 14.06 2.39
C ASP A 58 -4.67 13.45 3.75
N VAL A 59 -5.28 14.26 4.62
CA VAL A 59 -5.86 13.79 5.88
C VAL A 59 -7.29 13.30 5.61
N TRP A 60 -7.55 12.02 5.85
CA TRP A 60 -8.87 11.43 5.60
C TRP A 60 -9.77 11.36 6.84
N GLY A 61 -9.19 11.16 8.03
CA GLY A 61 -9.91 10.98 9.29
C GLY A 61 -9.12 11.44 10.52
N GLY A 62 -9.81 11.55 11.65
CA GLY A 62 -9.24 11.76 12.97
C GLY A 62 -8.85 10.46 13.69
N LEU A 63 -8.50 10.58 14.97
CA LEU A 63 -8.19 9.41 15.80
C LEU A 63 -9.44 8.53 15.96
N PHE A 64 -9.29 7.24 15.62
CA PHE A 64 -10.35 6.22 15.63
C PHE A 64 -11.46 6.39 14.60
N ASP A 65 -11.37 7.36 13.69
CA ASP A 65 -12.26 7.36 12.52
C ASP A 65 -12.02 6.10 11.68
N CYS A 66 -13.12 5.55 11.17
CA CYS A 66 -13.12 4.41 10.27
C CYS A 66 -13.42 4.88 8.85
N GLY A 67 -13.04 4.07 7.86
CA GLY A 67 -13.36 4.38 6.48
C GLY A 67 -13.31 3.17 5.58
N TRP A 68 -14.18 3.16 4.58
CA TRP A 68 -14.06 2.28 3.43
C TRP A 68 -13.38 3.06 2.30
N PHE A 69 -12.39 2.43 1.67
CA PHE A 69 -11.63 3.00 0.57
C PHE A 69 -11.88 2.17 -0.67
N HIS A 70 -11.97 2.84 -1.80
CA HIS A 70 -12.04 2.23 -3.11
C HIS A 70 -10.89 2.80 -3.95
N PHE A 71 -10.03 1.92 -4.44
CA PHE A 71 -8.87 2.26 -5.25
C PHE A 71 -9.10 1.80 -6.68
N GLU A 72 -9.04 2.75 -7.61
CA GLU A 72 -9.34 2.51 -9.02
C GLU A 72 -8.18 2.93 -9.92
N GLY A 73 -7.95 2.18 -11.00
CA GLY A 73 -6.94 2.53 -11.97
C GLY A 73 -6.86 1.55 -13.13
N THR A 74 -5.88 1.74 -14.00
CA THR A 74 -5.60 0.84 -15.12
C THR A 74 -4.12 0.55 -15.15
N VAL A 75 -3.76 -0.73 -15.28
CA VAL A 75 -2.36 -1.14 -15.42
C VAL A 75 -1.79 -0.58 -16.72
N PRO A 76 -0.73 0.24 -16.69
CA PRO A 76 -0.18 0.82 -17.90
C PRO A 76 0.43 -0.24 -18.84
N PRO A 77 0.39 -0.04 -20.18
CA PRO A 77 0.94 -1.00 -21.15
C PRO A 77 2.42 -1.36 -20.94
N GLU A 78 3.21 -0.44 -20.40
CA GLU A 78 4.63 -0.64 -20.07
C GLU A 78 4.87 -1.71 -18.99
N ALA A 79 3.84 -2.09 -18.23
CA ALA A 79 3.93 -3.15 -17.23
C ALA A 79 3.75 -4.56 -17.82
N ARG A 80 3.50 -4.69 -19.14
CA ARG A 80 3.28 -5.99 -19.79
C ARG A 80 4.41 -6.97 -19.48
N GLY A 81 4.04 -8.16 -19.00
CA GLY A 81 4.94 -9.24 -18.63
C GLY A 81 5.54 -9.12 -17.22
N ALA A 82 5.27 -8.02 -16.51
CA ALA A 82 5.73 -7.83 -15.13
C ALA A 82 4.70 -8.32 -14.12
N GLU A 83 5.17 -8.62 -12.91
CA GLU A 83 4.32 -8.75 -11.73
C GLU A 83 3.91 -7.34 -11.26
N VAL A 84 2.62 -7.16 -11.00
CA VAL A 84 2.01 -5.87 -10.62
C VAL A 84 1.32 -6.02 -9.27
N ALA A 85 1.56 -5.04 -8.40
CA ALA A 85 0.94 -4.92 -7.10
C ALA A 85 0.55 -3.47 -6.81
N ALA A 86 -0.50 -3.26 -6.03
CA ALA A 86 -0.81 -1.96 -5.44
C ALA A 86 -0.03 -1.80 -4.12
N LEU A 87 0.55 -0.61 -3.92
CA LEU A 87 1.22 -0.22 -2.69
C LEU A 87 0.32 0.76 -1.94
N ILE A 88 -0.37 0.27 -0.91
CA ILE A 88 -1.39 1.02 -0.17
C ILE A 88 -0.92 1.22 1.27
N ASP A 89 -0.89 2.48 1.70
CA ASP A 89 -0.70 2.86 3.09
C ASP A 89 -1.62 4.03 3.41
N ILE A 90 -2.68 3.75 4.16
CA ILE A 90 -3.66 4.75 4.59
C ILE A 90 -3.33 5.34 5.96
N ASN A 91 -2.15 5.05 6.52
CA ASN A 91 -1.78 5.43 7.88
C ASN A 91 -2.80 4.93 8.93
N GLY A 92 -3.17 3.66 8.79
CA GLY A 92 -4.10 2.94 9.64
C GLY A 92 -4.05 1.44 9.38
N GLU A 93 -4.86 0.69 10.11
CA GLU A 93 -5.08 -0.75 9.85
C GLU A 93 -6.20 -0.92 8.81
N ALA A 94 -6.04 -1.88 7.89
CA ALA A 94 -7.06 -2.13 6.87
C ALA A 94 -7.26 -3.62 6.60
N LEU A 95 -8.48 -3.94 6.12
CA LEU A 95 -8.82 -5.24 5.57
C LEU A 95 -9.23 -5.06 4.10
N VAL A 96 -8.47 -5.66 3.20
CA VAL A 96 -8.84 -5.75 1.79
C VAL A 96 -9.85 -6.88 1.64
N VAL A 97 -10.93 -6.60 0.92
CA VAL A 97 -12.00 -7.55 0.61
C VAL A 97 -12.22 -7.61 -0.90
N ASP A 98 -12.85 -8.68 -1.37
CA ASP A 98 -13.29 -8.75 -2.76
C ASP A 98 -14.63 -8.02 -2.99
N ALA A 99 -15.16 -8.11 -4.22
CA ALA A 99 -16.43 -7.49 -4.59
C ALA A 99 -17.64 -8.02 -3.78
N ALA A 100 -17.57 -9.25 -3.26
CA ALA A 100 -18.58 -9.85 -2.38
C ALA A 100 -18.40 -9.45 -0.90
N GLY A 101 -17.30 -8.79 -0.55
CA GLY A 101 -16.95 -8.43 0.81
C GLY A 101 -16.20 -9.55 1.55
N GLU A 102 -15.69 -10.56 0.84
CA GLU A 102 -14.91 -11.65 1.43
C GLU A 102 -13.48 -11.19 1.74
N PRO A 103 -12.96 -11.45 2.95
CA PRO A 103 -11.60 -11.07 3.35
C PRO A 103 -10.52 -11.66 2.43
N LEU A 104 -9.65 -10.81 1.90
CA LEU A 104 -8.48 -11.22 1.11
C LEU A 104 -7.20 -11.14 1.93
N LEU A 105 -6.88 -9.96 2.48
CA LEU A 105 -5.68 -9.75 3.28
C LEU A 105 -5.76 -8.50 4.15
N GLY A 106 -5.10 -8.52 5.31
CA GLY A 106 -4.90 -7.32 6.13
C GLY A 106 -3.70 -6.48 5.68
N LEU A 107 -3.79 -5.17 5.87
CA LEU A 107 -2.70 -4.19 5.73
C LEU A 107 -2.45 -3.51 7.07
N THR A 108 -1.20 -3.16 7.34
CA THR A 108 -0.79 -2.44 8.56
C THR A 108 0.13 -1.28 8.16
N THR A 109 0.08 -0.19 8.92
CA THR A 109 0.80 1.04 8.62
C THR A 109 2.32 0.91 8.82
N VAL A 110 3.09 1.70 8.07
CA VAL A 110 4.54 1.83 8.28
C VAL A 110 4.90 2.74 9.46
N ASN A 111 3.95 3.51 10.00
CA ASN A 111 4.18 4.57 10.99
C ASN A 111 3.98 4.13 12.46
N SER A 112 3.85 2.83 12.73
CA SER A 112 3.80 2.30 14.10
C SER A 112 5.20 2.24 14.74
N ASP A 113 5.28 2.44 16.05
CA ASP A 113 6.50 2.21 16.83
C ASP A 113 6.96 0.75 16.67
N TYR A 114 8.20 0.56 16.20
CA TYR A 114 8.74 -0.76 15.87
C TYR A 114 10.25 -0.86 16.09
N ASP A 115 10.74 -2.07 16.36
CA ASP A 115 12.16 -2.37 16.41
C ASP A 115 12.72 -2.64 15.00
N PHE A 116 13.35 -1.61 14.42
CA PHE A 116 13.93 -1.67 13.08
C PHE A 116 15.08 -2.67 12.92
N SER A 117 15.59 -3.27 14.00
CA SER A 117 16.60 -4.34 13.91
C SER A 117 16.02 -5.63 13.30
N LEU A 118 14.70 -5.81 13.34
CA LEU A 118 13.99 -6.99 12.82
C LEU A 118 13.35 -6.77 11.45
N GLY A 119 13.62 -5.64 10.80
CA GLY A 119 13.04 -5.24 9.51
C GLY A 119 12.22 -3.96 9.61
N ARG A 120 11.52 -3.62 8.53
CA ARG A 120 10.62 -2.46 8.52
C ARG A 120 9.17 -2.90 8.79
N PRO A 121 8.41 -2.18 9.63
CA PRO A 121 6.99 -2.44 9.82
C PRO A 121 6.22 -2.12 8.54
N GLY A 122 4.99 -2.59 8.46
CA GLY A 122 4.05 -2.24 7.40
C GLY A 122 3.81 -3.38 6.40
N LYS A 123 2.55 -3.80 6.31
CA LYS A 123 2.08 -4.68 5.25
C LYS A 123 1.24 -3.82 4.32
N ARG A 124 1.83 -3.45 3.19
CA ARG A 124 1.32 -2.43 2.25
C ARG A 124 1.13 -2.94 0.83
N VAL A 125 1.48 -4.20 0.56
CA VAL A 125 1.49 -4.78 -0.78
C VAL A 125 0.21 -5.58 -1.00
N VAL A 126 -0.56 -5.21 -2.01
CA VAL A 126 -1.71 -5.98 -2.51
C VAL A 126 -1.33 -6.52 -3.89
N PRO A 127 -1.07 -7.83 -4.04
CA PRO A 127 -0.81 -8.43 -5.34
C PRO A 127 -2.03 -8.26 -6.26
N LEU A 128 -1.81 -7.83 -7.51
CA LEU A 128 -2.87 -7.64 -8.49
C LEU A 128 -2.77 -8.68 -9.62
N TYR A 129 -1.63 -8.67 -10.31
CA TYR A 129 -1.41 -9.50 -11.49
C TYR A 129 -0.01 -10.12 -11.45
N PRO A 130 0.12 -11.46 -11.47
CA PRO A 130 1.44 -12.11 -11.49
C PRO A 130 2.17 -11.92 -12.83
N ASN A 131 1.42 -11.65 -13.90
CA ASN A 131 1.93 -11.31 -15.22
C ASN A 131 0.92 -10.40 -15.91
N ALA A 132 1.23 -9.10 -16.02
CA ALA A 132 0.31 -8.14 -16.60
C ALA A 132 0.28 -8.19 -18.13
N GLU A 133 -0.88 -7.95 -18.73
CA GLU A 133 -1.04 -7.77 -20.17
C GLU A 133 -0.91 -6.31 -20.62
N GLY A 134 -1.15 -5.37 -19.70
CA GLY A 134 -1.28 -3.94 -19.96
C GLY A 134 -2.70 -3.59 -20.36
N GLY A 135 -3.37 -2.76 -19.55
CA GLY A 135 -4.76 -2.34 -19.74
C GLY A 135 -5.76 -2.98 -18.77
N GLU A 136 -5.32 -3.90 -17.91
CA GLU A 136 -6.20 -4.48 -16.88
C GLU A 136 -6.72 -3.41 -15.92
N GLN A 137 -7.97 -3.55 -15.49
CA GLN A 137 -8.60 -2.65 -14.54
C GLN A 137 -8.22 -3.02 -13.12
N VAL A 138 -7.92 -2.03 -12.29
CA VAL A 138 -7.72 -2.18 -10.86
C VAL A 138 -8.95 -1.61 -10.16
N SER A 139 -9.56 -2.40 -9.29
CA SER A 139 -10.70 -2.02 -8.45
C SER A 139 -10.59 -2.81 -7.15
N LEU A 140 -10.16 -2.13 -6.08
CA LEU A 140 -9.89 -2.69 -4.76
C LEU A 140 -10.70 -1.96 -3.68
#